data_AF-A0A5M6CHV9-F1
#
_entry.id   AF-A0A5M6CHV9-F1
#
_cell.length_a   1.000
_cell.length_b   1.000
_cell.length_c   1.000
_cell.angle_alpha   90.00
_cell.angle_beta   90.00
_cell.angle_gamma   90.00
#
_symmetry.space_group_name_H-M   'P 1'
#
loop_
_entity.id
_entity.type
_entity.pdbx_description
1 polymer ?
#
loop_
_entity_poly.entity_id
_entity_poly.type
_entity_poly.pdbx_seq_one_letter_code
_entity_poly.pdbx_strand_id
1 'polypeptide(L)'
;MVSNNLKEDLIRDFLDQKKSINEQLLLIDPMAASLRKPAAKRLFHNGVIILLEIIAWLLFLGCIALIFLMDRITPFHILNRLIHDSSLREHYSFADFDLLHWAIIALVALAGILFFVITRMLASIRMKNTVLNIAGRNMKSLAEQMLHRKAVINSFEQRYELELPSDTDSIVIQNPKPHNDILL
;
A
#
# COMPACT_ATOMS: atom_id res chain seq x y z
N MET A 1 32.11 26.66 43.56
CA MET A 1 32.48 26.94 42.16
C MET A 1 32.08 25.82 41.18
N VAL A 2 31.82 24.58 41.61
CA VAL A 2 31.38 23.48 40.71
C VAL A 2 29.90 23.57 40.30
N SER A 3 29.05 24.24 41.08
CA SER A 3 27.60 24.31 40.87
C SER A 3 27.16 25.12 39.63
N ASN A 4 27.93 26.13 39.23
CA ASN A 4 27.57 26.99 38.09
C ASN A 4 27.77 26.26 36.75
N ASN A 5 28.88 25.51 36.63
CA ASN A 5 29.14 24.70 35.44
C ASN A 5 28.09 23.62 35.21
N LEU A 6 27.59 22.98 36.27
CA LEU A 6 26.57 21.95 36.15
C LEU A 6 25.22 22.52 35.68
N LYS A 7 24.87 23.73 36.16
CA LYS A 7 23.65 24.44 35.74
C LYS A 7 23.75 24.88 34.28
N GLU A 8 24.89 25.41 33.85
CA GLU A 8 25.11 25.79 32.45
C GLU A 8 25.17 24.58 31.51
N ASP A 9 25.77 23.45 31.92
CA ASP A 9 25.72 22.20 31.14
C ASP A 9 24.30 21.67 31.01
N LEU A 10 23.50 21.71 32.08
CA LEU A 10 22.10 21.29 32.02
C LEU A 10 21.27 22.17 31.07
N ILE A 11 21.47 23.48 31.13
CA ILE A 11 20.77 24.44 30.25
C ILE A 11 21.18 24.21 28.80
N ARG A 12 22.46 23.96 28.54
CA ARG A 12 22.98 23.71 27.20
C ARG A 12 22.48 22.39 26.62
N ASP A 13 22.46 21.32 27.42
CA ASP A 13 21.90 20.03 27.03
C ASP A 13 20.38 20.14 26.76
N PHE A 14 19.66 20.95 27.54
CA PHE A 14 18.23 21.21 27.30
C PHE A 14 17.97 21.95 25.98
N LEU A 15 18.80 22.94 25.65
CA LEU A 15 18.73 23.68 24.38
C LEU A 15 19.09 22.79 23.18
N ASP A 16 20.12 21.95 23.30
CA ASP A 16 20.50 20.99 22.27
C ASP A 16 19.41 19.93 22.05
N GLN A 17 18.77 19.45 23.11
CA GLN A 17 17.62 18.56 23.02
C GLN A 17 16.42 19.24 22.34
N LYS A 18 16.11 20.50 22.70
CA LYS A 18 15.05 21.31 22.06
C LYS A 18 15.29 21.46 20.55
N LYS A 19 16.53 21.78 20.16
CA LYS A 19 16.93 21.91 18.75
C LYS A 19 16.78 20.58 17.99
N SER A 20 17.30 19.48 18.56
CA SER A 20 17.21 18.16 17.93
C SER A 20 15.76 17.69 17.76
N ILE A 21 14.89 17.99 18.72
CA ILE A 21 13.47 17.63 18.66
C ILE A 21 12.77 18.44 17.59
N ASN A 22 13.07 19.75 17.46
CA ASN A 22 12.44 20.59 16.45
C ASN A 22 12.88 20.21 15.03
N GLU A 23 14.15 19.84 14.83
CA GLU A 23 14.66 19.30 13.57
C GLU A 23 13.99 17.96 13.20
N GLN A 24 13.81 17.06 14.18
CA GLN A 24 13.09 15.80 13.98
C GLN A 24 11.60 16.04 13.66
N LEU A 25 10.98 17.05 14.28
CA LEU A 25 9.58 17.40 14.03
C LEU A 25 9.38 17.95 12.60
N LEU A 26 10.33 18.73 12.11
CA LEU A 26 10.35 19.27 10.73
C LEU A 26 10.43 18.18 9.66
N LEU A 27 11.07 17.05 9.96
CA LEU A 27 11.14 15.88 9.08
C LEU A 27 9.87 15.01 9.18
N ILE A 28 9.25 14.95 10.35
CA ILE A 28 8.05 14.13 10.61
C ILE A 28 6.78 14.80 10.08
N ASP A 29 6.67 16.13 10.10
CA ASP A 29 5.47 16.84 9.66
C ASP A 29 5.11 16.61 8.16
N PRO A 30 6.05 16.65 7.19
CA PRO A 30 5.75 16.29 5.80
C PRO A 30 5.43 14.80 5.64
N MET A 31 5.98 13.92 6.49
CA MET A 31 5.62 12.50 6.51
C MET A 31 4.20 12.30 7.05
N ALA A 32 3.83 12.98 8.13
CA ALA A 32 2.49 12.98 8.71
C ALA A 32 1.44 13.56 7.73
N ALA A 33 1.78 14.64 7.02
CA ALA A 33 0.94 15.24 5.99
C ALA A 33 0.74 14.29 4.78
N SER A 34 1.80 13.59 4.32
CA SER A 34 1.70 12.59 3.25
C SER A 34 0.84 11.37 3.64
N LEU A 35 0.78 11.07 4.94
CA LEU A 35 -0.01 10.00 5.54
C LEU A 35 -1.48 10.35 5.75
N ARG A 36 -1.83 11.64 5.76
CA ARG A 36 -3.18 12.16 5.93
C ARG A 36 -4.09 11.98 4.70
N LYS A 37 -3.88 10.93 3.89
CA LYS A 37 -4.89 10.47 2.94
C LYS A 37 -5.93 9.63 3.70
N PRO A 38 -7.23 9.89 3.53
CA PRO A 38 -8.27 9.39 4.42
C PRO A 38 -8.23 7.87 4.56
N ALA A 39 -8.06 7.40 5.80
CA ALA A 39 -7.96 5.98 6.16
C ALA A 39 -9.15 5.14 5.63
N ALA A 40 -10.33 5.75 5.50
CA ALA A 40 -11.52 5.11 4.94
C ALA A 40 -11.36 4.73 3.45
N LYS A 41 -10.72 5.58 2.63
CA LYS A 41 -10.49 5.30 1.20
C LYS A 41 -9.46 4.18 1.02
N ARG A 42 -8.51 4.03 1.95
CA ARG A 42 -7.53 2.93 1.97
C ARG A 42 -8.12 1.60 2.42
N LEU A 43 -9.01 1.60 3.43
CA LEU A 43 -9.68 0.38 3.90
C LEU A 43 -10.56 -0.24 2.81
N PHE A 44 -11.31 0.59 2.09
CA PHE A 44 -12.14 0.12 0.97
C PHE A 44 -11.28 -0.50 -0.15
N HIS A 45 -10.15 0.14 -0.47
CA HIS A 45 -9.23 -0.38 -1.48
C HIS A 45 -8.60 -1.73 -1.08
N ASN A 46 -8.25 -1.91 0.20
CA ASN A 46 -7.68 -3.17 0.68
C ASN A 46 -8.71 -4.32 0.66
N GLY A 47 -9.97 -4.03 1.01
CA GLY A 47 -11.06 -5.01 0.92
C GLY A 47 -11.34 -5.45 -0.52
N VAL A 48 -11.35 -4.50 -1.47
CA VAL A 48 -11.49 -4.80 -2.91
C VAL A 48 -10.34 -5.67 -3.42
N ILE A 49 -9.10 -5.42 -3.00
CA ILE A 49 -7.95 -6.25 -3.40
C ILE A 49 -8.11 -7.69 -2.90
N ILE A 50 -8.53 -7.89 -1.66
CA ILE A 50 -8.76 -9.23 -1.09
C ILE A 50 -9.88 -9.96 -1.84
N LEU A 51 -10.99 -9.27 -2.11
CA LEU A 51 -12.11 -9.84 -2.85
C LEU A 51 -11.67 -10.24 -4.27
N LEU A 52 -10.92 -9.38 -4.96
CA LEU A 52 -10.40 -9.67 -6.29
C LEU A 52 -9.41 -10.86 -6.28
N GLU A 53 -8.60 -11.00 -5.23
CA GLU A 53 -7.69 -12.15 -5.05
C GLU A 53 -8.46 -13.46 -4.91
N ILE A 54 -9.55 -13.47 -4.12
CA ILE A 54 -10.42 -14.64 -3.97
C ILE A 54 -11.08 -15.01 -5.31
N ILE A 55 -11.60 -14.01 -6.05
CA ILE A 55 -12.19 -14.24 -7.37
C ILE A 55 -11.14 -14.79 -8.34
N ALA A 56 -9.92 -14.25 -8.34
CA ALA A 56 -8.85 -14.72 -9.22
C ALA A 56 -8.44 -16.17 -8.91
N TRP A 57 -8.39 -16.57 -7.63
CA TRP A 57 -8.20 -17.96 -7.22
C TRP A 57 -9.35 -18.86 -7.70
N LEU A 58 -10.61 -18.42 -7.56
CA LEU A 58 -11.77 -19.15 -8.06
C LEU A 58 -11.74 -19.31 -9.58
N LEU A 59 -11.33 -18.29 -10.32
CA LEU A 59 -11.16 -18.36 -11.78
C LEU A 59 -10.04 -19.31 -12.18
N PHE A 60 -8.90 -19.29 -11.49
CA PHE A 60 -7.81 -20.24 -11.73
C PHE A 60 -8.26 -21.69 -11.52
N LEU A 61 -8.93 -21.96 -10.40
CA LEU A 61 -9.47 -23.28 -10.07
C LEU A 61 -10.59 -23.67 -11.06
N GLY A 62 -11.38 -22.69 -11.49
CA GLY A 62 -12.39 -22.83 -12.53
C GLY A 62 -11.80 -23.22 -13.89
N CYS A 63 -10.67 -22.62 -14.31
CA CYS A 63 -9.98 -23.01 -15.54
C CYS A 63 -9.49 -24.46 -15.47
N ILE A 64 -8.92 -24.88 -14.34
CA ILE A 64 -8.50 -26.29 -14.15
C ILE A 64 -9.72 -27.21 -14.24
N ALA A 65 -10.79 -26.90 -13.50
CA ALA A 65 -12.01 -27.68 -13.53
C ALA A 65 -12.63 -27.74 -14.93
N LEU A 66 -12.58 -26.64 -15.69
CA LEU A 66 -13.09 -26.56 -17.05
C LEU A 66 -12.34 -27.50 -17.99
N ILE A 67 -11.00 -27.62 -17.87
CA ILE A 67 -10.22 -28.57 -18.68
C ILE A 67 -10.74 -30.01 -18.48
N PHE A 68 -11.04 -30.41 -17.24
CA PHE A 68 -11.57 -31.75 -16.94
C PHE A 68 -13.04 -31.94 -17.33
N LEU A 69 -13.86 -30.89 -17.20
CA LEU A 69 -15.29 -30.95 -17.53
C LEU A 69 -15.60 -30.54 -18.98
N MET A 70 -14.59 -30.21 -19.78
CA MET A 70 -14.78 -29.68 -21.14
C MET A 70 -15.61 -30.62 -22.01
N ASP A 71 -15.42 -31.93 -21.85
CA ASP A 71 -16.16 -32.95 -22.59
C ASP A 71 -17.64 -33.05 -22.21
N ARG A 72 -18.04 -32.50 -21.05
CA ARG A 72 -19.38 -32.64 -20.48
C ARG A 72 -20.18 -31.33 -20.44
N ILE A 73 -19.52 -30.18 -20.58
CA ILE A 73 -20.15 -28.85 -20.53
C ILE A 73 -20.48 -28.34 -21.95
N THR A 74 -21.73 -27.96 -22.19
CA THR A 74 -22.13 -27.19 -23.39
C THR A 74 -21.60 -25.76 -23.28
N PRO A 75 -20.87 -25.22 -24.27
CA PRO A 75 -20.93 -25.54 -25.71
C PRO A 75 -19.86 -26.51 -26.26
N PHE A 76 -18.87 -26.91 -25.47
CA PHE A 76 -17.77 -27.78 -25.94
C PHE A 76 -18.23 -29.20 -26.30
N HIS A 77 -19.32 -29.66 -25.69
CA HIS A 77 -19.99 -30.89 -26.11
C HIS A 77 -20.47 -30.83 -27.58
N ILE A 78 -20.91 -29.66 -28.06
CA ILE A 78 -21.35 -29.49 -29.46
C ILE A 78 -20.17 -29.65 -30.40
N LEU A 79 -18.99 -29.12 -30.02
CA LEU A 79 -17.77 -29.32 -30.77
C LEU A 79 -17.41 -30.80 -30.85
N ASN A 80 -17.46 -31.53 -29.73
CA ASN A 80 -17.21 -32.96 -29.71
C ASN A 80 -18.23 -33.75 -30.56
N ARG A 81 -19.51 -33.32 -30.59
CA ARG A 81 -20.51 -33.89 -31.50
C ARG A 81 -20.20 -33.61 -32.97
N LEU A 82 -19.69 -32.42 -33.31
CA LEU A 82 -19.26 -32.10 -34.67
C LEU A 82 -18.12 -33.01 -35.15
N ILE A 83 -17.17 -33.37 -34.27
CA ILE A 83 -16.08 -34.33 -34.59
C ILE A 83 -16.64 -35.69 -35.03
N HIS A 84 -17.77 -36.10 -34.46
CA HIS A 84 -18.41 -37.40 -34.69
C HIS A 84 -19.54 -37.36 -35.74
N ASP A 85 -19.89 -36.18 -36.27
CA ASP A 85 -20.94 -36.04 -37.28
C ASP A 85 -20.38 -36.38 -38.67
N SER A 86 -20.89 -37.46 -39.25
CA SER A 86 -20.44 -37.97 -40.55
C SER A 86 -20.73 -37.03 -41.73
N SER A 87 -21.62 -36.04 -41.57
CA SER A 87 -22.02 -35.10 -42.63
C SER A 87 -20.96 -34.01 -42.92
N LEU A 88 -20.18 -33.62 -41.91
CA LEU A 88 -19.09 -32.63 -42.05
C LEU A 88 -17.78 -33.24 -42.55
N ARG A 89 -17.73 -34.57 -42.58
CA ARG A 89 -16.58 -35.42 -42.92
C ARG A 89 -16.17 -35.33 -44.40
N GLU A 90 -17.05 -34.85 -45.28
CA GLU A 90 -16.75 -34.65 -46.70
C GLU A 90 -15.96 -33.36 -46.98
N HIS A 91 -16.02 -32.37 -46.09
CA HIS A 91 -15.46 -31.03 -46.35
C HIS A 91 -14.24 -30.69 -45.48
N TYR A 92 -14.04 -31.37 -44.35
CA TYR A 92 -12.96 -31.07 -43.39
C TYR A 92 -12.19 -32.32 -42.98
N SER A 93 -10.88 -32.16 -42.78
CA SER A 93 -9.99 -33.23 -42.33
C SER A 93 -10.16 -33.49 -40.84
N PHE A 94 -10.04 -34.75 -40.41
CA PHE A 94 -10.01 -35.12 -38.98
C PHE A 94 -8.96 -34.34 -38.18
N ALA A 95 -7.83 -34.05 -38.82
CA ALA A 95 -6.73 -33.32 -38.20
C ALA A 95 -7.12 -31.89 -37.79
N ASP A 96 -8.02 -31.24 -38.53
CA ASP A 96 -8.42 -29.85 -38.26
C ASP A 96 -9.26 -29.76 -36.98
N PHE A 97 -10.11 -30.76 -36.74
CA PHE A 97 -10.96 -30.84 -35.55
C PHE A 97 -10.17 -31.19 -34.29
N ASP A 98 -9.24 -32.15 -34.37
CA ASP A 98 -8.36 -32.47 -33.25
C ASP A 98 -7.47 -31.28 -32.90
N LEU A 99 -6.94 -30.58 -33.91
CA LEU A 99 -6.13 -29.39 -33.71
C LEU A 99 -6.94 -28.26 -33.05
N LEU A 100 -8.20 -28.06 -33.44
CA LEU A 100 -9.09 -27.10 -32.81
C LEU A 100 -9.38 -27.45 -31.35
N HIS A 101 -9.62 -28.73 -31.04
CA HIS A 101 -9.85 -29.19 -29.67
C HIS A 101 -8.61 -28.93 -28.79
N TRP A 102 -7.42 -29.30 -29.26
CA TRP A 102 -6.16 -29.03 -28.57
C TRP A 102 -5.87 -27.53 -28.43
N ALA A 103 -6.21 -26.72 -29.43
CA ALA A 103 -6.06 -25.27 -29.37
C ALA A 103 -6.93 -24.65 -28.27
N ILE A 104 -8.16 -25.14 -28.09
CA ILE A 104 -9.05 -24.69 -27.02
C ILE A 104 -8.48 -25.07 -25.65
N ILE A 105 -8.02 -26.31 -25.47
CA ILE A 105 -7.38 -26.74 -24.21
C ILE A 105 -6.16 -25.87 -23.91
N ALA A 106 -5.30 -25.64 -24.90
CA ALA A 106 -4.12 -24.82 -24.76
C ALA A 106 -4.47 -23.37 -24.38
N LEU A 107 -5.54 -22.80 -24.95
CA LEU A 107 -6.02 -21.47 -24.63
C LEU A 107 -6.56 -21.38 -23.20
N VAL A 108 -7.33 -22.37 -22.74
CA VAL A 108 -7.82 -22.43 -21.36
C VAL A 108 -6.67 -22.61 -20.38
N ALA A 109 -5.69 -23.45 -20.69
CA ALA A 109 -4.50 -23.64 -19.86
C ALA A 109 -3.68 -22.34 -19.76
N LEU A 110 -3.50 -21.62 -20.87
CA LEU A 110 -2.82 -20.32 -20.92
C LEU A 110 -3.57 -19.27 -20.09
N ALA A 111 -4.91 -19.23 -20.18
CA ALA A 111 -5.74 -18.37 -19.33
C ALA A 111 -5.58 -18.72 -17.84
N GLY A 112 -5.51 -20.00 -17.50
CA GLY A 112 -5.22 -20.46 -16.13
C GLY A 112 -3.88 -19.95 -15.61
N ILE A 113 -2.82 -20.07 -16.40
CA ILE A 113 -1.49 -19.53 -16.05
C ILE A 113 -1.56 -18.01 -15.82
N LEU A 114 -2.30 -17.29 -16.67
CA LEU A 114 -2.49 -15.84 -16.52
C LEU A 114 -3.16 -15.51 -15.18
N PHE A 115 -4.25 -16.20 -14.82
CA PHE A 115 -4.94 -15.97 -13.55
C PHE A 115 -4.06 -16.31 -12.34
N PHE A 116 -3.22 -17.34 -12.44
CA PHE A 116 -2.24 -17.66 -11.41
C PHE A 116 -1.22 -16.53 -11.20
N VAL A 117 -0.68 -15.97 -12.28
CA VAL A 117 0.25 -14.83 -12.22
C VAL A 117 -0.43 -13.60 -11.62
N ILE A 118 -1.65 -13.27 -12.06
CA ILE A 118 -2.44 -12.15 -11.53
C ILE A 118 -2.63 -12.32 -10.03
N THR A 119 -3.01 -13.53 -9.58
CA THR A 119 -3.22 -13.83 -8.16
C THR A 119 -1.94 -13.63 -7.34
N ARG A 120 -0.79 -14.08 -7.86
CA ARG A 120 0.53 -13.84 -7.25
C ARG A 120 0.85 -12.34 -7.14
N MET A 121 0.54 -11.56 -8.18
CA MET A 121 0.74 -10.11 -8.15
C MET A 121 -0.15 -9.43 -7.11
N LEU A 122 -1.42 -9.82 -7.01
CA LEU A 122 -2.35 -9.30 -6.00
C LEU A 122 -1.86 -9.58 -4.57
N ALA A 123 -1.39 -10.79 -4.31
CA ALA A 123 -0.81 -11.14 -3.00
C ALA A 123 0.40 -10.25 -2.66
N SER A 124 1.25 -9.94 -3.65
CA SER A 124 2.38 -9.01 -3.47
C SER A 124 1.90 -7.60 -3.14
N ILE A 125 0.89 -7.08 -3.86
CA ILE A 125 0.30 -5.77 -3.60
C ILE A 125 -0.30 -5.71 -2.18
N ARG A 126 -0.98 -6.77 -1.74
CA ARG A 126 -1.54 -6.87 -0.38
C ARG A 126 -0.45 -6.79 0.69
N MET A 127 0.66 -7.49 0.51
CA MET A 127 1.80 -7.42 1.44
C MET A 127 2.37 -6.01 1.51
N LYS A 128 2.59 -5.36 0.36
CA LYS A 128 3.08 -3.98 0.29
C LYS A 128 2.13 -3.00 0.97
N ASN A 129 0.83 -3.12 0.75
CA ASN A 129 -0.18 -2.28 1.40
C ASN A 129 -0.23 -2.49 2.92
N THR A 130 -0.07 -3.73 3.39
CA THR A 130 -0.01 -4.04 4.82
C THR A 130 1.21 -3.40 5.48
N VAL A 131 2.39 -3.53 4.86
CA VAL A 131 3.63 -2.89 5.35
C VAL A 131 3.48 -1.37 5.40
N LEU A 132 2.91 -0.77 4.35
CA LEU A 132 2.67 0.67 4.31
C LEU A 132 1.70 1.12 5.43
N ASN A 133 0.68 0.32 5.74
CA ASN A 133 -0.24 0.62 6.84
C ASN A 133 0.44 0.55 8.21
N ILE A 134 1.30 -0.45 8.43
CA ILE A 134 2.10 -0.58 9.65
C ILE A 134 3.06 0.61 9.79
N ALA A 135 3.77 0.96 8.72
CA ALA A 135 4.66 2.13 8.70
C ALA A 135 3.89 3.41 9.02
N GLY A 136 2.69 3.58 8.47
CA GLY A 136 1.83 4.72 8.76
C GLY A 136 1.39 4.81 10.23
N ARG A 137 1.03 3.67 10.84
CA ARG A 137 0.69 3.62 12.27
C ARG A 137 1.90 3.94 13.15
N ASN A 138 3.07 3.39 12.82
CA ASN A 138 4.30 3.64 13.57
C ASN A 138 4.72 5.11 13.48
N MET A 139 4.60 5.73 12.29
CA MET A 139 4.85 7.17 12.11
C MET A 139 3.88 8.03 12.91
N LYS A 140 2.59 7.68 12.96
CA LYS A 140 1.62 8.39 13.81
C LYS A 140 1.99 8.28 15.29
N SER A 141 2.35 7.09 15.76
CA SER A 141 2.79 6.87 17.14
C SER A 141 4.06 7.65 17.46
N LEU A 142 5.04 7.71 16.53
CA LEU A 142 6.25 8.52 16.70
C LEU A 142 5.93 10.01 16.76
N ALA A 143 5.05 10.50 15.88
CA ALA A 143 4.62 11.89 15.89
C ALA A 143 3.91 12.26 17.21
N GLU A 144 3.04 11.38 17.72
CA GLU A 144 2.38 11.54 19.02
C GLU A 144 3.39 11.58 20.18
N GLN A 145 4.39 10.70 20.19
CA GLN A 145 5.45 10.69 21.19
C GLN A 145 6.32 11.96 21.14
N MET A 146 6.65 12.45 19.94
CA MET A 146 7.41 13.69 19.76
C MET A 146 6.61 14.93 20.18
N LEU A 147 5.32 14.98 19.86
CA LEU A 147 4.42 16.03 20.33
C LEU A 147 4.30 16.02 21.86
N HIS A 148 4.15 14.85 22.47
CA HIS A 148 4.12 14.72 23.92
C HIS A 148 5.44 15.19 24.56
N ARG A 149 6.59 14.80 24.00
CA ARG A 149 7.90 15.29 24.48
C ARG A 149 8.03 16.81 24.36
N LYS A 150 7.61 17.40 23.24
CA LYS A 150 7.61 18.86 23.06
C LYS A 150 6.68 19.57 24.05
N ALA A 151 5.49 19.01 24.32
CA ALA A 151 4.57 19.56 25.32
C ALA A 151 5.16 19.50 26.74
N VAL A 152 5.84 18.41 27.10
CA VAL A 152 6.55 18.29 28.38
C VAL A 152 7.66 19.33 28.48
N ILE A 153 8.50 19.49 27.44
CA ILE A 153 9.57 20.51 27.41
C ILE A 153 8.99 21.92 27.57
N ASN A 154 7.92 22.26 26.85
CA ASN A 154 7.25 23.55 26.99
C ASN A 154 6.68 23.76 28.40
N SER A 155 6.13 22.71 29.03
CA SER A 155 5.64 22.80 30.40
C SER A 155 6.76 23.00 31.43
N PHE A 156 7.96 22.48 31.16
CA PHE A 156 9.17 22.77 31.94
C PHE A 156 9.62 24.22 31.72
N GLU A 157 9.65 24.69 30.47
CA GLU A 157 10.00 26.08 30.13
C GLU A 157 9.07 27.08 30.86
N GLN A 158 7.77 26.83 30.87
CA GLN A 158 6.78 27.65 31.59
C GLN A 158 6.93 27.58 33.13
N ARG A 159 7.44 26.47 33.68
CA ARG A 159 7.69 26.32 35.13
C ARG A 159 9.01 26.93 35.59
N TYR A 160 10.00 27.01 34.71
CA TYR A 160 11.37 27.46 34.99
C TYR A 160 11.77 28.72 34.20
N GLU A 161 10.78 29.51 33.78
CA GLU A 161 10.91 30.69 32.91
C GLU A 161 11.88 31.76 33.44
N LEU A 162 12.16 31.77 34.76
CA LEU A 162 13.11 32.67 35.43
C LEU A 162 14.56 32.14 35.50
N GLU A 163 14.82 30.87 35.19
CA GLU A 163 16.16 30.26 35.27
C GLU A 163 16.77 29.92 33.91
N LEU A 164 15.98 29.93 32.84
CA LEU A 164 16.43 29.67 31.47
C LEU A 164 16.65 31.01 30.75
N PRO A 165 17.83 31.26 30.17
CA PRO A 165 18.04 32.46 29.37
C PRO A 165 17.06 32.45 28.20
N SER A 166 16.29 33.53 28.07
CA SER A 166 15.42 33.81 26.92
C SER A 166 16.20 33.61 25.63
N ASP A 167 15.86 32.59 24.87
CA ASP A 167 16.42 32.31 23.55
C ASP A 167 16.06 33.47 22.61
N THR A 168 16.96 34.44 22.48
CA THR A 168 16.85 35.59 21.57
C THR A 168 17.09 35.22 20.11
N ASP A 169 17.18 33.93 19.75
CA ASP A 169 17.08 33.48 18.36
C ASP A 169 15.62 33.17 18.02
N SER A 170 14.82 34.24 17.94
CA SER A 170 13.57 34.22 17.20
C SER A 170 13.87 33.90 15.74
N ILE A 171 13.85 32.63 15.37
CA ILE A 171 13.83 32.19 13.98
C ILE A 171 12.60 32.84 13.37
N VAL A 172 12.84 33.84 12.52
CA VAL A 172 11.83 34.52 11.72
C VAL A 172 10.98 33.47 11.04
N ILE A 173 9.72 33.36 11.47
CA ILE A 173 8.69 32.58 10.79
C ILE A 173 8.50 33.24 9.42
N GLN A 174 9.22 32.77 8.40
CA GLN A 174 8.84 33.07 7.03
C GLN A 174 7.51 32.36 6.78
N ASN A 175 6.43 33.11 6.90
CA ASN A 175 5.09 32.73 6.51
C ASN A 175 5.15 32.26 5.03
N PRO A 176 4.97 30.96 4.72
CA PRO A 176 4.92 30.54 3.33
C PRO A 176 3.66 31.16 2.72
N LYS A 177 3.85 32.04 1.73
CA LYS A 177 2.77 32.61 0.93
C LYS A 177 1.79 31.49 0.51
N PRO A 178 0.48 31.69 0.63
CA PRO A 178 -0.48 30.75 0.06
C PRO A 178 -0.24 30.71 -1.45
N HIS A 179 0.18 29.55 -1.95
CA HIS A 179 0.24 29.28 -3.38
C HIS A 179 -1.22 29.15 -3.86
N ASN A 180 -1.74 30.25 -4.41
CA ASN A 180 -3.04 30.28 -5.07
C ASN A 180 -2.91 29.55 -6.41
N ASP A 181 -3.08 28.23 -6.40
CA ASP A 181 -3.41 27.48 -7.61
C ASP A 181 -4.92 27.45 -7.79
N ILE A 182 -5.47 28.62 -8.10
CA ILE A 182 -6.68 28.75 -8.91
C ILE A 182 -6.21 29.53 -10.13
N LEU A 183 -6.01 28.82 -11.25
CA LEU A 183 -6.23 29.21 -12.65
C LEU A 183 -5.32 28.41 -13.58
N LEU A 184 -5.88 27.32 -14.13
CA LEU A 184 -5.87 26.85 -15.53
C LEU A 184 -5.97 25.32 -15.60
#